data_AF-A0A1C5IVH4-F1
#
_entry.id   AF-A0A1C5IVH4-F1
#
_cell.length_a   1.000
_cell.length_b   1.000
_cell.length_c   1.000
_cell.angle_alpha   90.00
_cell.angle_beta   90.00
_cell.angle_gamma   90.00
#
_symmetry.space_group_name_H-M   'P 1'
#
loop_
_entity.id
_entity.type
_entity.pdbx_description
1 polymer ?
#
loop_
_entity_poly.entity_id
_entity_poly.type
_entity_poly.pdbx_seq_one_letter_code
_entity_poly.pdbx_strand_id
1 'polypeptide(L)'
;MGREEILWNVEHRLGLYVGRPTYDQAFSLLVGFDLARGRGELAAFQEWMSARHGGSSLAFSSLALVETFGDGATAGRLTTDCSHGRAISNLCRLLREFFRQPQTGSR
;
A
#
# COMPACT_ATOMS: atom_id res chain seq x y z
N MET A 1 -10.90 2.47 14.42
CA MET A 1 -9.81 3.04 13.63
C MET A 1 -10.27 3.34 12.22
N GLY A 2 -10.19 4.60 11.78
CA GLY A 2 -10.58 5.05 10.43
C GLY A 2 -9.52 4.74 9.36
N ARG A 3 -9.86 4.90 8.07
CA ARG A 3 -8.91 4.71 6.95
C ARG A 3 -7.74 5.70 7.02
N GLU A 4 -8.03 6.98 7.29
CA GLU A 4 -6.97 7.99 7.40
C GLU A 4 -6.07 7.74 8.63
N GLU A 5 -6.67 7.26 9.72
CA GLU A 5 -5.97 6.95 10.96
C GLU A 5 -5.00 5.77 10.80
N ILE A 6 -5.40 4.70 10.10
CA ILE A 6 -4.50 3.57 9.83
C ILE A 6 -3.35 4.00 8.91
N LEU A 7 -3.61 4.79 7.86
CA LEU A 7 -2.56 5.29 6.96
C LEU A 7 -1.57 6.20 7.70
N TRP A 8 -2.08 7.07 8.57
CA TRP A 8 -1.24 7.91 9.41
C TRP A 8 -0.36 7.08 10.36
N ASN A 9 -0.92 6.04 10.98
CA ASN A 9 -0.17 5.11 11.82
C ASN A 9 0.91 4.35 11.05
N VAL A 10 0.62 3.91 9.82
CA VAL A 10 1.60 3.24 8.94
C VAL A 10 2.76 4.17 8.59
N GLU A 11 2.49 5.43 8.24
CA GLU A 11 3.55 6.37 7.86
C GLU A 11 4.41 6.83 9.04
N HIS A 12 3.80 7.08 10.20
CA HIS A 12 4.46 7.82 11.29
C HIS A 12 4.76 6.96 12.51
N ARG A 13 4.08 5.83 12.67
CA ARG A 13 4.12 5.02 13.90
C ARG A 13 4.35 3.53 13.67
N LEU A 14 4.63 3.09 12.45
CA LEU A 14 4.83 1.68 12.15
C LEU A 14 5.90 1.04 13.05
N GLY A 15 7.02 1.73 13.28
CA GLY A 15 8.10 1.25 14.17
C GLY A 15 7.65 0.95 15.60
N LEU A 16 6.58 1.59 16.09
CA LEU A 16 6.03 1.28 17.42
C LEU A 16 5.35 -0.10 17.49
N TYR A 17 4.88 -0.61 16.35
CA TYR A 17 4.18 -1.89 16.27
C TYR A 17 5.11 -3.04 15.85
N VAL A 18 6.11 -2.76 15.02
CA VAL A 18 6.94 -3.81 14.38
C VAL A 18 8.44 -3.68 14.66
N GLY A 19 8.86 -2.69 15.47
CA GLY A 19 10.26 -2.39 15.75
C GLY A 19 10.97 -1.71 14.58
N ARG A 20 11.18 -2.42 13.47
CA ARG A 20 11.79 -1.88 12.25
C ARG A 20 10.74 -1.69 11.15
N PRO A 21 10.44 -0.45 10.72
CA PRO A 21 9.44 -0.19 9.70
C PRO A 21 9.98 -0.57 8.31
N THR A 22 9.63 -1.77 7.84
CA THR A 22 9.90 -2.20 6.46
C THR A 22 8.65 -2.16 5.61
N TYR A 23 8.84 -2.17 4.30
CA TYR A 23 7.74 -2.16 3.34
C TYR A 23 6.81 -3.38 3.51
N ASP A 24 7.37 -4.57 3.71
CA ASP A 24 6.60 -5.79 3.94
C ASP A 24 5.78 -5.72 5.24
N GLN A 25 6.31 -5.08 6.29
CA GLN A 25 5.58 -4.88 7.54
C GLN A 25 4.41 -3.89 7.37
N ALA A 26 4.61 -2.81 6.62
CA ALA A 26 3.54 -1.88 6.28
C ALA A 26 2.42 -2.57 5.50
N PHE A 27 2.79 -3.34 4.47
CA PHE A 27 1.86 -4.15 3.69
C PHE A 27 1.09 -5.14 4.56
N SER A 28 1.79 -5.91 5.40
CA SER A 28 1.17 -6.91 6.28
C SER A 28 0.16 -6.28 7.25
N LEU A 29 0.48 -5.11 7.81
CA LEU A 29 -0.40 -4.38 8.71
C LEU A 29 -1.67 -3.90 7.99
N LEU A 30 -1.55 -3.39 6.76
CA LEU A 30 -2.69 -2.98 5.94
C LEU A 30 -3.60 -4.16 5.58
N VAL A 31 -3.01 -5.30 5.22
CA VAL A 31 -3.76 -6.54 4.94
C VAL A 31 -4.51 -7.00 6.19
N GLY A 32 -3.85 -7.02 7.35
CA GLY A 32 -4.49 -7.36 8.62
C GLY A 32 -5.65 -6.43 8.96
N PHE A 33 -5.51 -5.13 8.69
CA PHE A 33 -6.57 -4.14 8.90
C PHE A 33 -7.79 -4.37 7.99
N ASP A 34 -7.58 -4.64 6.70
CA ASP A 34 -8.68 -4.91 5.76
C ASP A 34 -9.42 -6.20 6.12
N LEU A 35 -8.67 -7.27 6.44
CA LEU A 35 -9.22 -8.55 6.89
C LEU A 35 -10.04 -8.38 8.17
N ALA A 36 -9.53 -7.66 9.18
CA ALA A 36 -10.24 -7.43 10.43
C ALA A 36 -11.54 -6.61 10.24
N ARG A 37 -11.62 -5.82 9.18
CA ARG A 37 -12.82 -5.03 8.85
C ARG A 37 -13.79 -5.77 7.93
N GLY A 38 -13.35 -6.79 7.21
CA GLY A 38 -14.17 -7.55 6.26
C GLY A 38 -14.74 -6.72 5.12
N ARG A 39 -14.03 -5.66 4.68
CA ARG A 39 -14.56 -4.70 3.70
C ARG A 39 -14.07 -4.89 2.27
N GLY A 40 -13.00 -5.68 2.05
CA GLY A 40 -12.46 -5.95 0.72
C GLY A 40 -11.90 -4.70 0.03
N GLU A 41 -11.52 -3.67 0.79
CA GLU A 41 -11.04 -2.40 0.25
C GLU A 41 -9.72 -2.61 -0.49
N LEU A 42 -8.88 -3.55 -0.04
CA LEU A 42 -7.64 -3.89 -0.72
C LEU A 42 -7.85 -4.70 -2.00
N ALA A 43 -8.95 -5.44 -2.14
CA ALA A 43 -9.29 -6.10 -3.40
C ALA A 43 -9.68 -5.07 -4.47
N ALA A 44 -10.52 -4.10 -4.11
CA ALA A 44 -10.84 -2.98 -5.00
C ALA A 44 -9.59 -2.12 -5.31
N PHE A 45 -8.71 -1.92 -4.33
CA PHE A 45 -7.43 -1.23 -4.55
C PHE A 45 -6.50 -2.01 -5.50
N GLN A 46 -6.48 -3.35 -5.41
CA GLN A 46 -5.74 -4.20 -6.33
C GLN A 46 -6.25 -4.04 -7.77
N GLU A 47 -7.56 -4.06 -7.98
CA GLU A 47 -8.16 -3.84 -9.31
C GLU A 47 -7.83 -2.45 -9.85
N TRP A 48 -7.92 -1.43 -8.99
CA TRP A 48 -7.58 -0.06 -9.34
C TRP A 48 -6.11 0.09 -9.78
N MET A 49 -5.17 -0.47 -9.02
CA MET A 49 -3.75 -0.48 -9.39
C MET A 49 -3.50 -1.28 -10.66
N SER A 50 -4.13 -2.45 -10.83
CA SER A 50 -4.00 -3.25 -12.04
C SER A 50 -4.46 -2.48 -13.28
N ALA A 51 -5.65 -1.87 -13.24
CA ALA A 51 -6.19 -1.07 -14.33
C ALA A 51 -5.28 0.13 -14.68
N ARG A 52 -4.72 0.80 -13.68
CA ARG A 52 -3.77 1.90 -13.85
C ARG A 52 -2.48 1.48 -14.57
N HIS A 53 -2.09 0.22 -14.42
CA HIS A 53 -0.91 -0.39 -15.05
C HIS A 53 -1.28 -1.29 -16.24
N GLY A 54 -2.34 -0.94 -16.98
CA GLY A 54 -2.71 -1.64 -18.22
C GLY A 54 -3.23 -3.07 -18.02
N GLY A 55 -3.84 -3.35 -16.86
CA GLY A 55 -4.34 -4.69 -16.52
C GLY A 55 -3.24 -5.63 -16.00
N SER A 56 -2.20 -5.09 -15.38
CA SER A 56 -1.08 -5.88 -14.85
C SER A 56 -1.57 -6.95 -13.86
N SER A 57 -0.97 -8.15 -13.94
CA SER A 57 -1.23 -9.26 -13.01
C SER A 57 -0.39 -9.18 -11.72
N LEU A 58 0.45 -8.17 -11.58
CA LEU A 58 1.24 -7.96 -10.37
C LEU A 58 0.36 -7.56 -9.19
N ALA A 59 0.75 -8.01 -8.00
CA ALA A 59 0.16 -7.53 -6.76
C ALA A 59 0.35 -6.01 -6.61
N PHE A 60 -0.62 -5.33 -6.01
CA PHE A 60 -0.58 -3.88 -5.80
C PHE A 60 0.67 -3.46 -5.01
N SER A 61 1.15 -4.32 -4.10
CA SER A 61 2.37 -4.09 -3.34
C SER A 61 3.61 -4.03 -4.25
N SER A 62 3.66 -4.84 -5.31
CA SER A 62 4.70 -4.75 -6.33
C SER A 62 4.51 -3.54 -7.24
N LEU A 63 3.28 -3.24 -7.66
CA LEU A 63 2.99 -2.08 -8.50
C LEU A 63 3.31 -0.75 -7.79
N ALA A 64 3.05 -0.65 -6.49
CA ALA A 64 3.43 0.51 -5.70
C ALA A 64 4.96 0.70 -5.63
N LEU A 65 5.74 -0.39 -5.63
CA LEU A 65 7.21 -0.30 -5.74
C LEU A 65 7.65 0.16 -7.13
N VAL A 66 7.01 -0.35 -8.18
CA VAL A 66 7.25 0.11 -9.57
C VAL A 66 6.98 1.60 -9.70
N GLU A 67 5.88 2.11 -9.14
CA GLU A 67 5.62 3.55 -9.12
C GLU A 67 6.62 4.35 -8.27
N THR A 68 7.26 3.74 -7.28
CA THR A 68 8.22 4.42 -6.41
C THR A 68 9.62 4.49 -7.01
N PHE A 69 10.06 3.43 -7.67
CA PHE A 69 11.46 3.23 -8.08
C PHE A 69 11.65 2.84 -9.55
N GLY A 70 10.58 2.68 -10.31
CA GLY A 70 10.61 2.23 -11.71
C GLY A 70 10.56 0.71 -11.88
N ASP A 71 10.66 0.28 -13.13
CA ASP A 71 10.51 -1.12 -13.51
C ASP A 71 11.57 -2.03 -12.86
N GLY A 72 11.14 -3.24 -12.49
CA GLY A 72 12.00 -4.22 -11.82
C GLY A 72 12.29 -3.90 -10.34
N ALA A 73 11.62 -2.91 -9.75
CA ALA A 73 11.65 -2.69 -8.31
C ALA A 73 11.00 -3.87 -7.56
N THR A 74 11.68 -4.37 -6.52
CA THR A 74 11.19 -5.47 -5.69
C THR A 74 11.48 -5.20 -4.22
N ALA A 75 10.69 -5.76 -3.31
CA ALA A 75 10.86 -5.55 -1.88
C ALA A 75 12.27 -5.99 -1.40
N GLY A 76 12.80 -7.10 -1.96
CA GLY A 76 14.15 -7.59 -1.65
C GLY A 76 15.30 -6.67 -2.08
N ARG A 77 15.04 -5.65 -2.90
CA ARG A 77 16.03 -4.62 -3.28
C ARG A 77 16.04 -3.41 -2.34
N LEU A 78 15.10 -3.34 -1.39
CA LEU A 78 15.06 -2.30 -0.37
C LEU A 78 16.05 -2.65 0.75
N THR A 79 17.25 -2.06 0.70
CA THR A 79 18.32 -2.36 1.66
C THR A 79 18.49 -1.30 2.74
N THR A 80 17.87 -0.14 2.57
CA THR A 80 18.02 1.01 3.47
C THR A 80 16.69 1.44 4.07
N ASP A 81 16.72 1.96 5.28
CA ASP A 81 15.52 2.49 5.94
C ASP A 81 14.91 3.65 5.14
N CYS A 82 15.74 4.46 4.46
CA CYS A 82 15.26 5.49 3.53
C CYS A 82 14.47 4.89 2.36
N SER A 83 14.93 3.78 1.78
CA SER A 83 14.21 3.10 0.68
C SER A 83 12.89 2.50 1.16
N HIS A 84 12.85 1.91 2.35
CA HIS A 84 11.60 1.45 2.96
C HIS A 84 10.65 2.62 3.24
N GLY A 85 11.13 3.70 3.85
CA GLY A 85 10.33 4.88 4.14
C GLY A 85 9.68 5.47 2.88
N ARG A 86 10.46 5.64 1.81
CA ARG A 86 9.93 6.12 0.51
C ARG A 86 8.86 5.18 -0.07
N ALA A 87 9.08 3.87 0.00
CA ALA A 87 8.10 2.88 -0.47
C ALA A 87 6.80 2.94 0.33
N ILE A 88 6.90 3.03 1.66
CA ILE A 88 5.76 3.13 2.58
C ILE A 88 4.98 4.41 2.32
N SER A 89 5.66 5.55 2.23
CA SER A 89 5.01 6.84 1.94
C SER A 89 4.28 6.81 0.59
N ASN A 90 4.86 6.21 -0.45
CA ASN A 90 4.17 6.10 -1.74
C ASN A 90 2.96 5.18 -1.68
N LEU A 91 3.05 4.03 -0.98
CA LEU A 91 1.91 3.14 -0.76
C LEU A 91 0.75 3.86 -0.05
N CYS A 92 1.04 4.60 1.02
CA CYS A 92 0.03 5.37 1.73
C CYS A 92 -0.55 6.51 0.88
N ARG A 93 0.27 7.19 0.06
CA ARG A 93 -0.20 8.18 -0.92
C ARG A 93 -1.19 7.55 -1.91
N LEU A 94 -0.88 6.37 -2.45
CA LEU A 94 -1.73 5.67 -3.42
C LEU A 94 -3.06 5.23 -2.80
N LEU A 95 -3.04 4.73 -1.56
CA LEU A 95 -4.27 4.39 -0.84
C LEU A 95 -5.14 5.63 -0.58
N ARG A 96 -4.54 6.77 -0.22
CA ARG A 96 -5.29 8.04 -0.10
C ARG A 96 -5.87 8.50 -1.43
N GLU A 97 -5.12 8.36 -2.53
CA GLU A 97 -5.61 8.67 -3.87
C GLU A 97 -6.83 7.82 -4.20
N PHE A 98 -6.73 6.50 -4.01
CA PHE A 98 -7.84 5.56 -4.20
C PHE A 98 -9.06 5.92 -3.34
N PHE A 99 -8.89 6.16 -2.04
CA PHE A 99 -10.00 6.47 -1.14
C PHE A 99 -10.70 7.80 -1.40
N ARG A 100 -10.04 8.75 -2.09
CA ARG A 100 -10.65 10.03 -2.49
C ARG A 100 -11.48 9.91 -3.76
N GLN A 101 -11.27 8.88 -4.57
CA GLN A 101 -12.07 8.72 -5.78
C GLN A 101 -13.50 8.37 -5.38
N PRO A 102 -14.52 9.01 -5.97
CA PRO A 102 -15.88 8.52 -5.84
C PRO A 102 -15.86 7.08 -6.34
N GLN A 103 -16.28 6.14 -5.49
CA GLN A 103 -16.42 4.76 -5.90
C GLN A 103 -17.50 4.72 -6.97
N THR A 104 -17.11 4.87 -8.23
CA THR A 104 -17.99 4.65 -9.37
C THR A 104 -18.31 3.17 -9.31
N GLY A 105 -19.45 2.85 -8.73
CA GLY A 105 -19.92 1.49 -8.56
C GLY A 105 -19.81 0.76 -9.88
N SER A 106 -18.97 -0.28 -9.91
CA SER A 106 -19.10 -1.29 -10.94
C SER A 106 -20.44 -1.97 -10.74
N ARG A 107 -21.24 -1.96 -11.81
CA ARG A 107 -22.58 -2.55 -11.92
C ARG A 107 -22.58 -4.05 -11.68
#